data_AF-A0A366JIZ8-F1
#
_entry.id   AF-A0A366JIZ8-F1
#
_cell.length_a   1.000
_cell.length_b   1.000
_cell.length_c   1.000
_cell.angle_alpha   90.00
_cell.angle_beta   90.00
_cell.angle_gamma   90.00
#
_symmetry.space_group_name_H-M   'P 1'
#
loop_
_entity.id
_entity.type
_entity.pdbx_description
1 polymer ?
#
loop_
_entity_poly.entity_id
_entity_poly.type
_entity_poly.pdbx_seq_one_letter_code
_entity_poly.pdbx_strand_id
1 'polypeptide(L)'
;MSQNLNGSWVNSYGSKMDLLVVEGGAIVGQYSSTTGSTGIYSVIGQCSPKTPQEGKGLAVVLSIYWHPINAETPDESWHWVSTYCGQLLGAGELSVTNSLVATCDFNGFSSGDYIDKLAFQKVSNVSDTFVSLVHFESEGVVFDNPINGEWVGVNPEVQLSLTVTNNHYGLVQGVAKYQDTMITLKGFTDTGVNDLGRQSISVCGYMRGRNVPVSLSGWLDISNNSLQLSRWIANATSPENVYYQSDVESWLLRKSNRKDY
;
A
#
# COMPACT_ATOMS: atom_id res chain seq x y z
N MET A 1 -7.45 21.12 2.52
CA MET A 1 -6.14 20.69 3.08
C MET A 1 -5.66 19.33 2.58
N SER A 2 -6.51 18.41 2.13
CA SER A 2 -6.07 17.27 1.28
C SER A 2 -5.27 17.73 0.05
N GLN A 3 -5.62 18.89 -0.50
CA GLN A 3 -4.85 19.59 -1.54
C GLN A 3 -3.38 19.89 -1.19
N ASN A 4 -3.00 19.90 0.09
CA ASN A 4 -1.60 20.10 0.48
C ASN A 4 -0.77 18.84 0.19
N LEU A 5 -1.38 17.66 0.19
CA LEU A 5 -0.74 16.39 -0.17
C LEU A 5 -0.50 16.27 -1.68
N ASN A 6 -1.32 16.95 -2.51
CA ASN A 6 -1.10 17.02 -3.96
C ASN A 6 0.24 17.69 -4.24
N GLY A 7 1.13 17.00 -4.96
CA GLY A 7 2.44 17.55 -5.27
C GLY A 7 3.52 16.51 -5.46
N SER A 8 4.71 17.05 -5.76
CA SER A 8 5.95 16.29 -5.89
C SER A 8 6.69 16.34 -4.56
N TRP A 9 7.15 15.18 -4.12
CA TRP A 9 7.77 14.94 -2.82
C TRP A 9 9.12 14.27 -3.02
N VAL A 10 10.16 14.69 -2.30
CA VAL A 10 11.51 14.11 -2.42
C VAL A 10 12.03 13.73 -1.05
N ASN A 11 12.62 12.54 -0.92
CA ASN A 11 13.26 12.06 0.31
C ASN A 11 14.78 12.29 0.31
N SER A 12 15.44 11.94 1.43
CA SER A 12 16.89 12.04 1.60
C SER A 12 17.70 11.15 0.65
N TYR A 13 17.09 10.12 0.05
CA TYR A 13 17.72 9.26 -0.96
C TYR A 13 17.64 9.85 -2.38
N GLY A 14 16.97 10.99 -2.56
CA GLY A 14 16.74 11.62 -3.86
C GLY A 14 15.61 10.97 -4.66
N SER A 15 14.89 10.01 -4.09
CA SER A 15 13.73 9.40 -4.73
C SER A 15 12.55 10.37 -4.71
N LYS A 16 11.76 10.37 -5.80
CA LYS A 16 10.67 11.31 -6.03
C LYS A 16 9.34 10.59 -5.99
N MET A 17 8.34 11.21 -5.37
CA MET A 17 6.97 10.72 -5.32
C MET A 17 6.00 11.82 -5.72
N ASP A 18 5.18 11.56 -6.71
CA ASP A 18 4.19 12.49 -7.23
C ASP A 18 2.80 11.97 -6.85
N LEU A 19 2.05 12.75 -6.07
CA LEU A 19 0.76 12.35 -5.50
C LEU A 19 -0.37 13.27 -5.92
N LEU A 20 -1.54 12.69 -6.15
CA LEU A 20 -2.81 13.37 -6.31
C LEU A 20 -3.86 12.72 -5.39
N VAL A 21 -4.52 13.54 -4.57
CA VAL A 21 -5.69 13.16 -3.79
C VAL A 21 -6.94 13.44 -4.62
N VAL A 22 -7.75 12.41 -4.80
CA VAL A 22 -9.07 12.48 -5.47
C VAL A 22 -10.20 12.47 -4.44
N GLU A 23 -11.45 12.40 -4.91
CA GLU A 23 -12.62 12.38 -4.02
C GLU A 23 -12.56 11.24 -2.99
N GLY A 24 -13.09 11.49 -1.79
CA GLY A 24 -13.11 10.49 -0.71
C GLY A 24 -11.74 10.25 -0.06
N GLY A 25 -10.70 11.02 -0.42
CA GLY A 25 -9.35 10.90 0.15
C GLY A 25 -8.51 9.80 -0.48
N ALA A 26 -8.97 9.16 -1.55
CA ALA A 26 -8.16 8.21 -2.30
C ALA A 26 -6.97 8.93 -2.94
N ILE A 27 -5.84 8.23 -3.06
CA ILE A 27 -4.60 8.78 -3.59
C ILE A 27 -4.17 7.93 -4.78
N VAL A 28 -3.76 8.62 -5.84
CA VAL A 28 -3.09 8.03 -7.00
C VAL A 28 -1.76 8.74 -7.20
N GLY A 29 -0.75 8.02 -7.66
CA GLY A 29 0.57 8.60 -7.81
C GLY A 29 1.56 7.72 -8.53
N GLN A 30 2.79 8.23 -8.59
CA GLN A 30 3.96 7.46 -9.04
C GLN A 30 5.13 7.70 -8.10
N TYR A 31 6.00 6.70 -8.01
CA TYR A 31 7.24 6.76 -7.27
C TYR A 31 8.40 6.49 -8.24
N SER A 32 9.42 7.35 -8.22
CA SER A 32 10.66 7.17 -8.98
C SER A 32 11.79 6.92 -7.98
N SER A 33 12.29 5.69 -7.95
CA SER A 33 13.42 5.32 -7.09
C SER A 33 14.75 5.60 -7.79
N THR A 34 15.70 6.12 -7.02
CA THR A 34 17.10 6.32 -7.41
C THR A 34 18.04 5.30 -6.75
N THR A 35 17.54 4.49 -5.81
CA THR A 35 18.32 3.54 -5.02
C THR A 35 17.76 2.13 -5.15
N GLY A 36 18.61 1.15 -5.44
CA GLY A 36 18.19 -0.24 -5.67
C GLY A 36 17.61 -0.42 -7.07
N SER A 37 16.37 -0.90 -7.17
CA SER A 37 15.67 -1.04 -8.44
C SER A 37 15.24 0.32 -8.99
N THR A 38 15.74 0.67 -10.17
CA THR A 38 15.51 1.96 -10.81
C THR A 38 14.30 1.85 -11.75
N GLY A 39 13.33 2.74 -11.58
CA GLY A 39 12.10 2.69 -12.37
C GLY A 39 11.06 3.69 -11.90
N ILE A 40 9.94 3.72 -12.61
CA ILE A 40 8.73 4.44 -12.19
C ILE A 40 7.72 3.39 -11.74
N TYR A 41 7.17 3.55 -10.54
CA TYR A 41 6.25 2.59 -9.91
C TYR A 41 4.91 3.24 -9.66
N SER A 42 3.82 2.47 -9.76
CA SER A 42 2.48 2.95 -9.43
C SER A 42 2.31 3.09 -7.92
N VAL A 43 1.59 4.14 -7.50
CA VAL A 43 1.21 4.38 -6.11
C VAL A 43 -0.31 4.47 -6.01
N ILE A 44 -0.89 3.72 -5.08
CA ILE A 44 -2.28 3.88 -4.63
C ILE A 44 -2.23 4.18 -3.14
N GLY A 45 -3.13 5.01 -2.64
CA GLY A 45 -3.17 5.32 -1.23
C GLY A 45 -4.53 5.80 -0.75
N GLN A 46 -4.54 6.15 0.53
CA GLN A 46 -5.69 6.75 1.18
C GLN A 46 -5.19 7.73 2.25
N CYS A 47 -5.76 8.93 2.27
CA CYS A 47 -5.66 9.84 3.41
C CYS A 47 -7.00 10.01 4.11
N SER A 48 -6.98 10.69 5.26
CA SER A 48 -8.22 11.10 5.91
C SER A 48 -8.99 12.06 4.98
N PRO A 49 -10.26 11.76 4.62
CA PRO A 49 -11.07 12.64 3.78
C PRO A 49 -11.48 13.93 4.52
N LYS A 50 -11.33 13.95 5.85
CA LYS A 50 -11.68 15.08 6.70
C LYS A 50 -10.47 15.98 6.90
N THR A 51 -10.71 17.28 6.99
CA THR A 51 -9.70 18.25 7.43
C THR A 51 -9.11 17.80 8.78
N PRO A 52 -7.77 17.78 8.94
CA PRO A 52 -7.15 17.49 10.22
C PRO A 52 -7.67 18.41 11.31
N GLN A 53 -7.74 17.90 12.54
CA GLN A 53 -7.95 18.76 13.71
C GLN A 53 -6.79 19.75 13.82
N GLU A 54 -7.06 20.93 14.39
CA GLU A 54 -6.04 21.95 14.61
C GLU A 54 -4.83 21.36 15.35
N GLY A 55 -3.62 21.67 14.85
CA GLY A 55 -2.37 21.16 15.41
C GLY A 55 -2.03 19.70 15.09
N LYS A 56 -2.89 18.97 14.35
CA LYS A 56 -2.63 17.57 13.95
C LYS A 56 -2.31 17.45 12.46
N GLY A 57 -1.50 16.45 12.12
CA GLY A 57 -1.17 16.10 10.75
C GLY A 57 -2.31 15.44 9.98
N LEU A 58 -2.15 15.35 8.67
CA LEU A 58 -3.04 14.59 7.79
C LEU A 58 -2.53 13.15 7.67
N ALA A 59 -3.22 12.21 8.32
CA ALA A 59 -2.93 10.78 8.23
C ALA A 59 -3.01 10.27 6.79
N VAL A 60 -2.05 9.43 6.40
CA VAL A 60 -1.91 8.86 5.06
C VAL A 60 -1.32 7.45 5.09
N VAL A 61 -1.85 6.61 4.22
CA VAL A 61 -1.25 5.32 3.86
C VAL A 61 -1.09 5.22 2.35
N LEU A 62 -0.02 4.57 1.89
CA LEU A 62 0.26 4.31 0.48
C LEU A 62 0.64 2.84 0.30
N SER A 63 0.44 2.35 -0.92
CA SER A 63 0.77 1.02 -1.41
C SER A 63 1.56 1.17 -2.70
N ILE A 64 2.65 0.42 -2.83
CA ILE A 64 3.58 0.45 -3.96
C ILE A 64 3.92 -0.98 -4.34
N TYR A 65 3.90 -1.26 -5.64
CA TYR A 65 4.43 -2.50 -6.22
C TYR A 65 5.75 -2.19 -6.93
N TRP A 66 6.81 -2.92 -6.61
CA TRP A 66 8.14 -2.69 -7.16
C TRP A 66 8.34 -3.34 -8.55
N HIS A 67 7.25 -3.47 -9.31
CA HIS A 67 7.29 -3.73 -10.75
C HIS A 67 7.18 -2.38 -11.49
N PRO A 68 8.22 -1.92 -12.19
CA PRO A 68 8.17 -0.65 -12.89
C PRO A 68 7.12 -0.65 -13.99
N ILE A 69 6.43 0.47 -14.18
CA ILE A 69 5.46 0.67 -15.27
C ILE A 69 6.13 0.91 -16.63
N ASN A 70 7.43 1.23 -16.61
CA ASN A 70 8.21 1.66 -17.77
C ASN A 70 9.40 0.75 -18.08
N ALA A 71 9.47 -0.43 -17.47
CA ALA A 71 10.55 -1.36 -17.70
C ALA A 71 10.19 -2.41 -18.76
N GLU A 72 11.15 -2.72 -19.62
CA GLU A 72 11.04 -3.74 -20.67
C GLU A 72 11.73 -5.06 -20.29
N THR A 73 12.65 -5.01 -19.31
CA THR A 73 13.47 -6.16 -18.90
C THR A 73 13.16 -6.55 -17.45
N PRO A 74 12.65 -7.77 -17.20
CA PRO A 74 12.42 -8.28 -15.85
C PRO A 74 13.65 -8.29 -14.96
N ASP A 75 13.45 -7.98 -13.68
CA ASP A 75 14.40 -8.24 -12.60
C ASP A 75 13.68 -8.77 -11.35
N GLU A 76 14.41 -9.43 -10.46
CA GLU A 76 13.83 -10.12 -9.29
C GLU A 76 13.16 -9.16 -8.28
N SER A 77 13.51 -7.86 -8.26
CA SER A 77 12.86 -6.92 -7.33
C SER A 77 11.37 -6.70 -7.66
N TRP A 78 10.92 -7.16 -8.82
CA TRP A 78 9.52 -7.10 -9.26
C TRP A 78 8.59 -7.99 -8.44
N HIS A 79 9.14 -8.78 -7.52
CA HIS A 79 8.38 -9.58 -6.58
C HIS A 79 8.10 -8.86 -5.26
N TRP A 80 8.59 -7.62 -5.09
CA TRP A 80 8.48 -6.89 -3.83
C TRP A 80 7.33 -5.89 -3.82
N VAL A 81 6.80 -5.59 -2.64
CA VAL A 81 5.81 -4.51 -2.43
C VAL A 81 6.18 -3.70 -1.20
N SER A 82 5.66 -2.47 -1.12
CA SER A 82 5.75 -1.65 0.08
C SER A 82 4.39 -1.10 0.50
N THR A 83 4.25 -0.84 1.80
CA THR A 83 3.29 0.15 2.28
C THR A 83 4.01 1.27 3.02
N TYR A 84 3.55 2.50 2.82
CA TYR A 84 3.95 3.65 3.62
C TYR A 84 2.80 4.02 4.55
N CYS A 85 3.07 4.21 5.83
CA CYS A 85 2.08 4.60 6.84
C CYS A 85 2.59 5.77 7.67
N GLY A 86 1.84 6.87 7.74
CA GLY A 86 2.22 8.02 8.56
C GLY A 86 1.33 9.23 8.31
N GLN A 87 1.93 10.42 8.23
CA GLN A 87 1.16 11.66 8.08
C GLN A 87 1.95 12.79 7.40
N LEU A 88 1.21 13.72 6.82
CA LEU A 88 1.70 15.05 6.45
C LEU A 88 1.61 15.98 7.68
N LEU A 89 2.76 16.44 8.17
CA LEU A 89 2.86 17.40 9.26
C LEU A 89 2.90 18.84 8.71
N GLY A 90 1.93 19.65 9.11
CA GLY A 90 1.82 21.03 8.63
C GLY A 90 1.67 21.08 7.11
N ALA A 91 2.48 21.91 6.44
CA ALA A 91 2.45 22.09 4.99
C ALA A 91 3.69 21.55 4.25
N GLY A 92 4.67 20.98 4.95
CA GLY A 92 6.02 20.81 4.38
C GLY A 92 6.57 19.39 4.36
N GLU A 93 6.27 18.58 5.38
CA GLU A 93 6.93 17.29 5.58
C GLU A 93 5.94 16.13 5.65
N LEU A 94 6.11 15.18 4.74
CA LEU A 94 5.42 13.90 4.78
C LEU A 94 6.34 12.88 5.48
N SER A 95 5.99 12.50 6.72
CA SER A 95 6.71 11.51 7.50
C SER A 95 5.97 10.17 7.45
N VAL A 96 6.64 9.11 7.02
CA VAL A 96 6.05 7.78 6.87
C VAL A 96 6.99 6.68 7.36
N THR A 97 6.42 5.62 7.89
CA THR A 97 7.08 4.33 8.07
C THR A 97 6.87 3.51 6.81
N ASN A 98 7.95 3.11 6.15
CA ASN A 98 7.96 2.14 5.07
C ASN A 98 8.01 0.73 5.66
N SER A 99 7.13 -0.15 5.20
CA SER A 99 7.23 -1.61 5.35
C SER A 99 7.36 -2.21 3.95
N LEU A 100 8.58 -2.61 3.60
CA LEU A 100 8.94 -3.32 2.38
C LEU A 100 8.87 -4.82 2.64
N VAL A 101 8.17 -5.54 1.77
CA VAL A 101 8.07 -7.00 1.79
C VAL A 101 8.85 -7.54 0.59
N ALA A 102 9.99 -8.17 0.86
CA ALA A 102 10.82 -8.84 -0.12
C ALA A 102 10.59 -10.35 -0.07
N THR A 103 9.99 -10.93 -1.11
CA THR A 103 9.71 -12.38 -1.18
C THR A 103 10.82 -13.19 -1.84
N CYS A 104 11.80 -12.54 -2.45
CA CYS A 104 12.99 -13.14 -3.04
C CYS A 104 14.25 -12.34 -2.69
N ASP A 105 15.41 -12.97 -2.88
CA ASP A 105 16.71 -12.33 -2.71
C ASP A 105 17.07 -11.51 -3.94
N PHE A 106 17.63 -10.31 -3.76
CA PHE A 106 18.09 -9.47 -4.87
C PHE A 106 19.21 -8.53 -4.43
N ASN A 107 20.26 -8.39 -5.25
CA ASN A 107 21.34 -7.42 -5.07
C ASN A 107 21.96 -7.39 -3.64
N GLY A 108 22.15 -8.56 -3.03
CA GLY A 108 22.72 -8.71 -1.68
C GLY A 108 21.73 -8.53 -0.53
N PHE A 109 20.45 -8.30 -0.84
CA PHE A 109 19.36 -8.29 0.14
C PHE A 109 18.65 -9.65 0.13
N SER A 110 18.36 -10.18 1.31
CA SER A 110 17.60 -11.42 1.47
C SER A 110 16.10 -11.17 1.46
N SER A 111 15.32 -12.21 1.20
CA SER A 111 13.88 -12.18 1.47
C SER A 111 13.60 -11.86 2.94
N GLY A 112 12.57 -11.05 3.19
CA GLY A 112 12.20 -10.58 4.53
C GLY A 112 11.34 -9.32 4.52
N ASP A 113 10.95 -8.90 5.72
CA ASP A 113 10.21 -7.66 5.95
C ASP A 113 11.18 -6.58 6.46
N TYR A 114 11.32 -5.50 5.71
CA TYR A 114 12.21 -4.38 6.00
C TYR A 114 11.41 -3.16 6.41
N ILE A 115 11.73 -2.58 7.57
CA ILE A 115 11.02 -1.42 8.12
C ILE A 115 11.99 -0.25 8.22
N ASP A 116 11.58 0.90 7.67
CA ASP A 116 12.37 2.13 7.68
C ASP A 116 11.47 3.36 7.90
N LYS A 117 12.04 4.47 8.36
CA LYS A 117 11.34 5.76 8.46
C LYS A 117 11.84 6.70 7.38
N LEU A 118 10.91 7.16 6.54
CA LEU A 118 11.16 8.10 5.48
C LEU A 118 10.54 9.47 5.81
N ALA A 119 11.25 10.52 5.44
CA ALA A 119 10.73 11.88 5.43
C ALA A 119 10.84 12.43 4.01
N PHE A 120 9.75 13.02 3.52
CA PHE A 120 9.71 13.66 2.22
C PHE A 120 9.39 15.15 2.37
N GLN A 121 10.09 15.96 1.60
CA GLN A 121 9.85 17.40 1.49
C GLN A 121 9.12 17.69 0.18
N LYS A 122 8.15 18.60 0.23
CA LYS A 122 7.43 19.04 -0.97
C LYS A 122 8.34 19.93 -1.83
N VAL A 123 8.50 19.60 -3.10
CA VAL A 123 9.37 20.35 -4.03
C VAL A 123 8.60 21.11 -5.11
N SER A 124 7.39 20.66 -5.47
CA SER A 124 6.52 21.37 -6.42
C SER A 124 5.07 20.89 -6.30
N ASN A 125 4.16 21.61 -6.96
CA ASN A 125 2.81 21.09 -7.24
C ASN A 125 2.87 20.20 -8.50
N VAL A 126 2.01 19.20 -8.57
CA VAL A 126 1.88 18.32 -9.75
C VAL A 126 0.82 18.90 -10.69
N SER A 127 1.05 18.82 -11.99
CA SER A 127 0.06 19.22 -13.01
C SER A 127 -1.03 18.16 -13.16
N ASP A 128 -2.28 18.55 -13.41
CA ASP A 128 -3.39 17.61 -13.65
C ASP A 128 -3.15 16.63 -14.83
N THR A 129 -2.29 16.98 -15.79
CA THR A 129 -1.84 16.11 -16.90
C THR A 129 -1.06 14.86 -16.46
N PHE A 130 -0.63 14.79 -15.21
CA PHE A 130 0.15 13.67 -14.64
C PHE A 130 -0.66 12.36 -14.53
N VAL A 131 -1.99 12.46 -14.45
CA VAL A 131 -2.88 11.33 -14.10
C VAL A 131 -3.16 10.39 -15.28
N SER A 132 -2.81 10.79 -16.51
CA SER A 132 -3.12 10.03 -17.73
C SER A 132 -2.44 8.65 -17.81
N LEU A 133 -1.40 8.39 -17.00
CA LEU A 133 -0.64 7.15 -17.06
C LEU A 133 -1.16 6.05 -16.14
N VAL A 134 -2.14 6.34 -15.28
CA VAL A 134 -2.58 5.38 -14.27
C VAL A 134 -4.02 4.95 -14.51
N HIS A 135 -4.19 4.05 -15.48
CA HIS A 135 -5.46 3.37 -15.74
C HIS A 135 -5.73 2.36 -14.61
N PHE A 136 -6.33 2.84 -13.52
CA PHE A 136 -6.71 2.01 -12.38
C PHE A 136 -8.14 1.46 -12.46
N GLU A 137 -8.77 1.54 -13.64
CA GLU A 137 -10.14 1.09 -13.88
C GLU A 137 -10.14 -0.07 -14.88
N SER A 138 -10.28 -1.27 -14.35
CA SER A 138 -10.78 -2.44 -15.07
C SER A 138 -11.84 -3.07 -14.18
N GLU A 139 -13.02 -2.46 -14.15
CA GLU A 139 -14.17 -3.08 -13.48
C GLU A 139 -14.55 -4.36 -14.24
N GLY A 140 -14.72 -5.46 -13.48
CA GLY A 140 -15.38 -6.68 -13.98
C GLY A 140 -14.48 -7.76 -14.57
N VAL A 141 -13.16 -7.57 -14.69
CA VAL A 141 -12.25 -8.65 -15.11
C VAL A 141 -11.55 -9.23 -13.89
N VAL A 142 -11.79 -10.52 -13.63
CA VAL A 142 -11.09 -11.29 -12.60
C VAL A 142 -10.01 -12.13 -13.27
N PHE A 143 -8.77 -12.00 -12.81
CA PHE A 143 -7.66 -12.83 -13.27
C PHE A 143 -7.41 -13.95 -12.28
N ASP A 144 -7.18 -15.17 -12.78
CA ASP A 144 -6.82 -16.29 -11.91
C ASP A 144 -5.50 -15.99 -11.20
N ASN A 145 -5.50 -16.09 -9.88
CA ASN A 145 -4.36 -15.77 -9.04
C ASN A 145 -4.52 -16.44 -7.66
N PRO A 146 -3.45 -17.02 -7.08
CA PRO A 146 -3.52 -17.71 -5.79
C PRO A 146 -4.09 -16.87 -4.63
N ILE A 147 -3.89 -15.55 -4.67
CA ILE A 147 -4.35 -14.62 -3.63
C ILE A 147 -5.86 -14.39 -3.63
N ASN A 148 -6.54 -14.70 -4.73
CA ASN A 148 -7.98 -14.50 -4.85
C ASN A 148 -8.76 -15.37 -3.86
N GLY A 149 -9.82 -14.81 -3.30
CA GLY A 149 -10.80 -15.51 -2.48
C GLY A 149 -10.95 -14.92 -1.09
N GLU A 150 -11.63 -15.70 -0.23
CA GLU A 150 -11.92 -15.33 1.15
C GLU A 150 -10.87 -15.89 2.09
N TRP A 151 -10.42 -15.06 3.02
CA TRP A 151 -9.40 -15.34 4.01
C TRP A 151 -9.96 -15.05 5.40
N VAL A 152 -9.80 -15.99 6.32
CA VAL A 152 -10.31 -15.88 7.70
C VAL A 152 -9.14 -15.90 8.65
N GLY A 153 -9.09 -14.91 9.55
CA GLY A 153 -8.08 -14.84 10.58
C GLY A 153 -8.16 -16.00 11.56
N VAL A 154 -7.05 -16.31 12.22
CA VAL A 154 -7.08 -17.17 13.41
C VAL A 154 -7.98 -16.57 14.50
N ASN A 155 -8.06 -15.24 14.56
CA ASN A 155 -9.13 -14.51 15.25
C ASN A 155 -10.35 -14.36 14.30
N PRO A 156 -11.55 -14.84 14.68
CA PRO A 156 -12.76 -14.75 13.84
C PRO A 156 -13.22 -13.31 13.53
N GLU A 157 -12.68 -12.31 14.25
CA GLU A 157 -12.96 -10.89 14.03
C GLU A 157 -12.31 -10.33 12.75
N VAL A 158 -11.41 -11.08 12.11
CA VAL A 158 -10.73 -10.67 10.88
C VAL A 158 -11.17 -11.55 9.72
N GLN A 159 -11.75 -10.93 8.69
CA GLN A 159 -12.06 -11.58 7.42
C GLN A 159 -11.60 -10.68 6.29
N LEU A 160 -11.15 -11.26 5.19
CA LEU A 160 -10.60 -10.53 4.06
C LEU A 160 -10.97 -11.22 2.75
N SER A 161 -11.61 -10.50 1.86
CA SER A 161 -11.85 -10.91 0.48
C SER A 161 -10.87 -10.17 -0.42
N LEU A 162 -10.20 -10.89 -1.34
CA LEU A 162 -9.26 -10.32 -2.31
C LEU A 162 -9.58 -10.80 -3.72
N THR A 163 -9.35 -9.93 -4.70
CA THR A 163 -9.52 -10.23 -6.12
C THR A 163 -8.53 -9.42 -6.95
N VAL A 164 -7.72 -10.10 -7.76
CA VAL A 164 -6.84 -9.47 -8.75
C VAL A 164 -7.68 -9.02 -9.95
N THR A 165 -7.66 -7.70 -10.20
CA THR A 165 -8.45 -7.04 -11.24
C THR A 165 -7.60 -6.58 -12.43
N ASN A 166 -6.27 -6.59 -12.29
CA ASN A 166 -5.35 -6.34 -13.39
C ASN A 166 -4.06 -7.13 -13.19
N ASN A 167 -3.83 -8.16 -14.00
CA ASN A 167 -2.65 -9.00 -13.87
C ASN A 167 -1.34 -8.28 -14.23
N HIS A 168 -1.37 -7.34 -15.18
CA HIS A 168 -0.17 -6.66 -15.66
C HIS A 168 0.40 -5.68 -14.64
N TYR A 169 -0.46 -4.93 -13.96
CA TYR A 169 -0.05 -3.99 -12.91
C TYR A 169 -0.18 -4.55 -11.49
N GLY A 170 -0.55 -5.82 -11.36
CA GLY A 170 -0.77 -6.46 -10.06
C GLY A 170 -1.91 -5.87 -9.25
N LEU A 171 -2.89 -5.18 -9.87
CA LEU A 171 -3.95 -4.51 -9.11
C LEU A 171 -4.84 -5.54 -8.41
N VAL A 172 -5.01 -5.32 -7.11
CA VAL A 172 -5.90 -6.10 -6.26
C VAL A 172 -6.92 -5.17 -5.61
N GLN A 173 -8.15 -5.64 -5.58
CA GLN A 173 -9.24 -5.04 -4.81
C GLN A 173 -9.66 -6.02 -3.72
N GLY A 174 -10.25 -5.48 -2.66
CA GLY A 174 -10.72 -6.32 -1.59
C GLY A 174 -11.61 -5.62 -0.59
N VAL A 175 -12.11 -6.41 0.34
CA VAL A 175 -12.88 -5.95 1.47
C VAL A 175 -12.39 -6.68 2.71
N ALA A 176 -12.01 -5.94 3.74
CA ALA A 176 -11.72 -6.49 5.04
C ALA A 176 -12.86 -6.19 6.02
N LYS A 177 -13.23 -7.19 6.81
CA LYS A 177 -13.93 -7.02 8.07
C LYS A 177 -12.90 -7.09 9.19
N TYR A 178 -12.87 -6.06 10.02
CA TYR A 178 -12.09 -6.05 11.25
C TYR A 178 -13.02 -5.60 12.39
N GLN A 179 -13.28 -6.52 13.32
CA GLN A 179 -14.32 -6.34 14.34
C GLN A 179 -15.67 -6.03 13.65
N ASP A 180 -16.33 -4.94 14.05
CA ASP A 180 -17.60 -4.50 13.45
C ASP A 180 -17.42 -3.48 12.29
N THR A 181 -16.19 -3.31 11.79
CA THR A 181 -15.89 -2.35 10.72
C THR A 181 -15.55 -3.03 9.41
N MET A 182 -16.18 -2.56 8.33
CA MET A 182 -15.84 -2.90 6.95
C MET A 182 -14.86 -1.88 6.36
N ILE A 183 -13.89 -2.37 5.58
CA ILE A 183 -12.83 -1.59 4.96
C ILE A 183 -12.75 -2.01 3.50
N THR A 184 -13.06 -1.11 2.57
CA THR A 184 -12.76 -1.32 1.15
C THR A 184 -11.27 -1.09 0.93
N LEU A 185 -10.62 -2.02 0.23
CA LEU A 185 -9.19 -2.08 0.02
C LEU A 185 -8.84 -2.05 -1.47
N LYS A 186 -7.77 -1.34 -1.80
CA LYS A 186 -7.15 -1.35 -3.13
C LYS A 186 -5.63 -1.29 -2.97
N GLY A 187 -4.91 -1.94 -3.87
CA GLY A 187 -3.46 -1.87 -3.91
C GLY A 187 -2.91 -2.86 -4.91
N PHE A 188 -1.85 -3.54 -4.53
CA PHE A 188 -1.08 -4.37 -5.43
C PHE A 188 -0.67 -5.71 -4.84
N THR A 189 -0.43 -6.67 -5.72
CA THR A 189 0.19 -7.95 -5.41
C THR A 189 1.17 -8.33 -6.51
N ASP A 190 2.18 -9.10 -6.16
CA ASP A 190 3.05 -9.75 -7.14
C ASP A 190 2.25 -10.77 -7.97
N THR A 191 2.15 -10.55 -9.27
CA THR A 191 1.48 -11.47 -10.21
C THR A 191 2.45 -12.34 -10.99
N GLY A 192 3.76 -12.12 -10.83
CA GLY A 192 4.82 -12.85 -11.51
C GLY A 192 5.42 -14.00 -10.71
N VAL A 193 4.75 -14.46 -9.64
CA VAL A 193 5.31 -15.25 -8.52
C VAL A 193 5.83 -16.68 -8.84
N ASN A 194 6.13 -16.99 -10.09
CA ASN A 194 6.54 -18.33 -10.50
C ASN A 194 7.74 -18.82 -9.68
N ASP A 195 7.54 -19.93 -8.98
CA ASP A 195 8.53 -20.71 -8.22
C ASP A 195 9.09 -20.13 -6.91
N LEU A 196 8.67 -18.93 -6.46
CA LEU A 196 9.19 -18.31 -5.22
C LEU A 196 8.53 -18.81 -3.93
N GLY A 197 7.40 -19.50 -4.02
CA GLY A 197 6.64 -20.01 -2.87
C GLY A 197 5.95 -18.95 -1.99
N ARG A 198 6.33 -17.67 -2.12
CA ARG A 198 5.69 -16.52 -1.47
C ARG A 198 5.29 -15.45 -2.46
N GLN A 199 4.05 -14.98 -2.36
CA GLN A 199 3.51 -13.89 -3.19
C GLN A 199 3.30 -12.65 -2.34
N SER A 200 3.94 -11.53 -2.68
CA SER A 200 3.83 -10.30 -1.88
C SER A 200 2.52 -9.55 -2.18
N ILE A 201 1.99 -8.84 -1.17
CA ILE A 201 0.79 -8.01 -1.27
C ILE A 201 0.90 -6.76 -0.41
N SER A 202 0.41 -5.65 -0.95
CA SER A 202 0.19 -4.40 -0.23
C SER A 202 -1.15 -3.83 -0.63
N VAL A 203 -2.04 -3.55 0.31
CA VAL A 203 -3.35 -2.93 0.05
C VAL A 203 -3.64 -1.85 1.05
N CYS A 204 -4.45 -0.88 0.68
CA CYS A 204 -4.80 0.24 1.54
C CYS A 204 -6.26 0.66 1.38
N GLY A 205 -6.78 1.38 2.37
CA GLY A 205 -8.16 1.81 2.42
C GLY A 205 -8.44 2.72 3.61
N TYR A 206 -9.73 2.93 3.88
CA TYR A 206 -10.19 3.79 4.97
C TYR A 206 -11.11 3.03 5.93
N MET A 207 -10.72 2.97 7.21
CA MET A 207 -11.49 2.33 8.26
C MET A 207 -12.51 3.32 8.84
N ARG A 208 -13.72 3.36 8.24
CA ARG A 208 -14.76 4.35 8.58
C ARG A 208 -15.17 4.33 10.06
N GLY A 209 -15.25 3.15 10.68
CA GLY A 209 -15.61 2.99 12.10
C GLY A 209 -14.65 3.71 13.06
N ARG A 210 -13.36 3.82 12.69
CA ARG A 210 -12.33 4.51 13.46
C ARG A 210 -11.87 5.84 12.86
N ASN A 211 -12.39 6.22 11.69
CA ASN A 211 -12.01 7.40 10.92
C ASN A 211 -10.49 7.50 10.61
N VAL A 212 -9.84 6.38 10.30
CA VAL A 212 -8.40 6.33 10.05
C VAL A 212 -8.07 5.63 8.73
N PRO A 213 -7.07 6.11 7.97
CA PRO A 213 -6.49 5.34 6.87
C PRO A 213 -5.76 4.10 7.40
N VAL A 214 -5.83 3.02 6.64
CA VAL A 214 -5.27 1.72 7.01
C VAL A 214 -4.63 1.07 5.79
N SER A 215 -3.50 0.41 5.99
CA SER A 215 -2.90 -0.46 4.99
C SER A 215 -2.58 -1.83 5.56
N LEU A 216 -2.47 -2.81 4.68
CA LEU A 216 -2.01 -4.16 4.96
C LEU A 216 -0.83 -4.43 4.04
N SER A 217 0.28 -4.93 4.57
CA SER A 217 1.42 -5.41 3.78
C SER A 217 1.85 -6.78 4.25
N GLY A 218 2.25 -7.66 3.35
CA GLY A 218 2.76 -8.97 3.70
C GLY A 218 2.81 -9.89 2.51
N TRP A 219 2.59 -11.17 2.75
CA TRP A 219 2.76 -12.19 1.72
C TRP A 219 1.86 -13.41 1.94
N LEU A 220 1.47 -14.03 0.83
CA LEU A 220 0.84 -15.34 0.79
C LEU A 220 1.93 -16.41 0.77
N ASP A 221 1.86 -17.34 1.71
CA ASP A 221 2.50 -18.65 1.59
C ASP A 221 1.69 -19.52 0.64
N ILE A 222 2.19 -19.73 -0.58
CA ILE A 222 1.47 -20.48 -1.61
C ILE A 222 1.33 -21.94 -1.21
N SER A 223 2.35 -22.51 -0.57
CA SER A 223 2.37 -23.94 -0.21
C SER A 223 1.40 -24.22 0.95
N ASN A 224 1.35 -23.33 1.92
CA ASN A 224 0.51 -23.48 3.11
C ASN A 224 -0.87 -22.83 3.00
N ASN A 225 -1.12 -22.11 1.90
CA ASN A 225 -2.35 -21.38 1.63
C ASN A 225 -2.75 -20.46 2.81
N SER A 226 -1.74 -19.73 3.31
CA SER A 226 -1.85 -18.84 4.47
C SER A 226 -1.33 -17.46 4.14
N LEU A 227 -2.10 -16.45 4.50
CA LEU A 227 -1.76 -15.06 4.27
C LEU A 227 -1.23 -14.45 5.57
N GLN A 228 0.00 -13.94 5.53
CA GLN A 228 0.63 -13.24 6.64
C GLN A 228 0.66 -11.75 6.31
N LEU A 229 -0.04 -10.94 7.08
CA LEU A 229 -0.15 -9.50 6.86
C LEU A 229 0.25 -8.74 8.13
N SER A 230 0.85 -7.58 7.95
CA SER A 230 0.96 -6.52 8.94
C SER A 230 -0.06 -5.45 8.60
N ARG A 231 -0.97 -5.17 9.52
CA ARG A 231 -1.92 -4.07 9.46
C ARG A 231 -1.29 -2.82 10.03
N TRP A 232 -1.36 -1.72 9.29
CA TRP A 232 -0.82 -0.42 9.66
C TRP A 232 -1.95 0.61 9.75
N ILE A 233 -2.07 1.33 10.87
CA ILE A 233 -2.93 2.52 10.99
C ILE A 233 -2.09 3.78 10.96
N ALA A 234 -2.49 4.71 10.10
CA ALA A 234 -2.01 6.08 10.14
C ALA A 234 -2.83 6.92 11.13
N ASN A 235 -2.21 7.37 12.21
CA ASN A 235 -2.80 8.25 13.19
C ASN A 235 -2.42 9.71 12.90
N ALA A 236 -3.40 10.60 12.97
CA ALA A 236 -3.16 12.04 12.96
C ALA A 236 -2.66 12.48 14.33
N THR A 237 -1.42 12.92 14.42
CA THR A 237 -0.79 13.41 15.66
C THR A 237 -0.30 14.84 15.49
N SER A 238 -0.01 15.49 16.61
CA SER A 238 0.77 16.72 16.61
C SER A 238 2.28 16.41 16.45
N PRO A 239 3.12 17.42 16.13
CA PRO A 239 4.56 17.22 15.97
C PRO A 239 5.24 16.62 17.20
N GLU A 240 4.86 17.01 18.41
CA GLU A 240 5.40 16.50 19.66
C GLU A 240 5.01 15.03 19.95
N ASN A 241 3.97 14.52 19.28
CA ASN A 241 3.46 13.15 19.44
C ASN A 241 3.68 12.29 18.19
N VAL A 242 4.54 12.71 17.26
CA VAL A 242 4.78 12.01 15.98
C VAL A 242 5.24 10.55 16.13
N TYR A 243 5.80 10.19 17.28
CA TYR A 243 6.20 8.81 17.56
C TYR A 243 5.02 7.83 17.71
N TYR A 244 3.77 8.32 17.84
CA TYR A 244 2.53 7.52 17.83
C TYR A 244 1.82 7.49 16.46
N GLN A 245 2.45 8.01 15.40
CA GLN A 245 1.78 8.18 14.10
C GLN A 245 1.43 6.88 13.37
N SER A 246 2.10 5.78 13.70
CA SER A 246 1.92 4.49 13.04
C SER A 246 1.70 3.40 14.08
N ASP A 247 0.58 2.68 13.97
CA ASP A 247 0.24 1.51 14.79
C ASP A 247 0.28 0.26 13.91
N VAL A 248 0.89 -0.83 14.39
CA VAL A 248 1.08 -2.07 13.63
C VAL A 248 0.56 -3.29 14.38
N GLU A 249 -0.11 -4.19 13.67
CA GLU A 249 -0.62 -5.46 14.20
C GLU A 249 -0.45 -6.57 13.16
N SER A 250 -0.05 -7.77 13.58
CA SER A 250 0.09 -8.92 12.68
C SER A 250 -1.22 -9.71 12.56
N TRP A 251 -1.57 -10.06 11.33
CA TRP A 251 -2.69 -10.93 10.98
C TRP A 251 -2.17 -12.19 10.28
N LEU A 252 -2.55 -13.34 10.82
CA LEU A 252 -2.42 -14.62 10.15
C LEU A 252 -3.80 -15.08 9.70
N LEU A 253 -4.00 -15.22 8.39
CA LEU A 253 -5.24 -15.67 7.79
C LEU A 253 -5.06 -16.98 7.02
N ARG A 254 -6.11 -17.78 6.97
CA ARG A 254 -6.18 -19.00 6.17
C ARG A 254 -7.28 -18.87 5.14
N LYS A 255 -7.07 -19.46 3.96
CA LYS A 255 -8.09 -19.47 2.92
C LYS A 255 -9.35 -20.19 3.44
N SER A 256 -10.50 -19.56 3.27
CA SER A 256 -11.78 -20.15 3.61
C SER A 256 -12.07 -21.29 2.65
N ASN A 257 -12.32 -22.48 3.20
CA ASN A 257 -12.76 -23.64 2.43
C ASN A 257 -14.28 -23.64 2.18
N ARG A 258 -14.99 -22.54 2.46
CA ARG A 258 -16.42 -22.46 2.18
C ARG A 258 -16.65 -22.49 0.67
N LYS A 259 -16.98 -23.67 0.17
CA LYS A 259 -17.80 -23.81 -1.03
C LYS A 259 -19.22 -23.40 -0.61
N ASP A 260 -19.50 -22.10 -0.64
CA ASP A 260 -20.90 -21.70 -0.58
C ASP A 260 -21.55 -22.11 -1.91
N TYR A 261 -22.66 -22.82 -1.75
CA TYR A 261 -23.33 -23.77 -2.66
C TYR A 261 -23.72 -23.24 -4.03
#